data_AF-A0AAD8IA67-F1
#
_entry.id   AF-A0AAD8IA67-F1
#
_cell.length_a   1.000
_cell.length_b   1.000
_cell.length_c   1.000
_cell.angle_alpha   90.00
_cell.angle_beta   90.00
_cell.angle_gamma   90.00
#
_symmetry.space_group_name_H-M   'P 1'
#
loop_
_entity.id
_entity.type
_entity.pdbx_description
1 polymer ?
#
loop_
_entity_poly.entity_id
_entity_poly.type
_entity_poly.pdbx_seq_one_letter_code
_entity_poly.pdbx_strand_id
1 'polypeptide(L)'
;MDELNTYTKAIKRFNADCIKGLPGYSKICYSTCVKFFREFDEEIVKQGSYYDVSYCKEAFKTSVLAYHQEAVWRDKDYVPPLKEYLMNGSISSCACPLGLSSILGMGHADTIGACKWAAKEPKAVLAAEKMSRIINDIVGYEVCVVNDLNTAYYVILFCSTCY
;
A
#
# COMPACT_ATOMS: atom_id res chain seq x y z
N MET A 1 12.96 -3.91 -14.41
CA MET A 1 12.35 -5.00 -13.60
C MET A 1 13.23 -5.58 -12.51
N ASP A 2 14.52 -5.85 -12.74
CA ASP A 2 15.34 -6.56 -11.75
C ASP A 2 15.46 -5.84 -10.40
N GLU A 3 15.61 -4.51 -10.42
CA GLU A 3 15.61 -3.70 -9.20
C GLU A 3 14.27 -3.79 -8.45
N LEU A 4 13.15 -3.63 -9.16
CA LEU A 4 11.80 -3.75 -8.59
C LEU A 4 11.56 -5.16 -8.01
N ASN A 5 11.98 -6.23 -8.71
CA ASN A 5 11.91 -7.60 -8.22
C ASN A 5 12.67 -7.76 -6.89
N THR A 6 13.86 -7.16 -6.80
CA THR A 6 14.70 -7.20 -5.60
C THR A 6 14.06 -6.41 -4.46
N TYR A 7 13.52 -5.23 -4.75
CA TYR A 7 12.78 -4.40 -3.79
C TYR A 7 11.54 -5.11 -3.24
N THR A 8 10.70 -5.67 -4.10
CA THR A 8 9.50 -6.42 -3.70
C THR A 8 9.85 -7.62 -2.83
N LYS A 9 10.93 -8.35 -3.12
CA LYS A 9 11.44 -9.43 -2.25
C LYS A 9 11.89 -8.91 -0.88
N ALA A 10 12.54 -7.75 -0.84
CA ALA A 10 12.92 -7.11 0.41
C ALA A 10 11.68 -6.74 1.25
N ILE A 11 10.67 -6.10 0.65
CA ILE A 11 9.41 -5.75 1.32
C ILE A 11 8.69 -6.99 1.84
N LYS A 12 8.62 -8.07 1.06
CA LYS A 12 7.99 -9.33 1.50
C LYS A 12 8.64 -9.90 2.77
N ARG A 13 9.96 -9.75 2.92
CA ARG A 13 10.71 -10.18 4.12
C ARG A 13 10.64 -9.18 5.26
N PHE A 14 10.61 -7.89 4.93
CA PHE A 14 10.53 -6.77 5.88
C PHE A 14 11.58 -6.82 7.00
N ASN A 15 12.83 -7.18 6.67
CA ASN A 15 13.97 -7.21 7.60
C ASN A 15 14.96 -6.07 7.29
N ALA A 16 15.54 -5.44 8.31
CA ALA A 16 16.60 -4.45 8.20
C ALA A 16 17.80 -4.95 7.37
N ASP A 17 18.14 -6.24 7.43
CA ASP A 17 19.26 -6.80 6.67
C ASP A 17 19.08 -6.73 5.15
N CYS A 18 17.84 -6.66 4.66
CA CYS A 18 17.55 -6.59 3.23
C CYS A 18 18.08 -5.30 2.57
N ILE A 19 18.36 -4.25 3.36
CA ILE A 19 18.94 -2.97 2.89
C ILE A 19 20.26 -3.18 2.14
N LYS A 20 21.09 -4.13 2.57
CA LYS A 20 22.44 -4.34 2.00
C LYS A 20 22.40 -4.77 0.53
N GLY A 21 21.33 -5.44 0.12
CA GLY A 21 21.15 -5.94 -1.25
C GLY A 21 20.43 -4.98 -2.20
N LEU A 22 20.04 -3.78 -1.74
CA LEU A 22 19.28 -2.83 -2.55
C LEU A 22 20.20 -1.75 -3.16
N PRO A 23 20.05 -1.45 -4.47
CA PRO A 23 20.83 -0.40 -5.13
C PRO A 23 20.21 1.00 -4.90
N GLY A 24 21.05 2.02 -5.09
CA GLY A 24 20.66 3.42 -5.31
C GLY A 24 19.46 3.93 -4.49
N TYR A 25 18.42 4.36 -5.20
CA TYR A 25 17.22 4.97 -4.62
C TYR A 25 16.33 3.95 -3.88
N SER A 26 16.25 2.70 -4.34
CA SER A 26 15.49 1.62 -3.70
C SER A 26 15.92 1.39 -2.25
N LYS A 27 17.21 1.58 -1.98
CA LYS A 27 17.76 1.54 -0.62
C LYS A 27 17.19 2.63 0.28
N ILE A 28 17.05 3.85 -0.26
CA ILE A 28 16.48 5.00 0.45
C ILE A 28 15.00 4.74 0.74
N CYS A 29 14.23 4.37 -0.29
CA CYS A 29 12.80 4.05 -0.15
C CYS A 29 12.56 2.97 0.91
N TYR A 30 13.30 1.85 0.84
CA TYR A 30 13.15 0.76 1.80
C TYR A 30 13.52 1.18 3.22
N SER A 31 14.60 1.95 3.38
CA SER A 31 15.04 2.43 4.69
C SER A 31 14.00 3.35 5.32
N THR A 32 13.41 4.25 4.52
CA THR A 32 12.31 5.13 4.94
C THR A 32 11.08 4.31 5.33
N CYS A 33 10.69 3.30 4.53
CA CYS A 33 9.55 2.43 4.87
C CYS A 33 9.76 1.68 6.19
N VAL A 34 10.94 1.06 6.39
CA VAL A 34 11.23 0.33 7.64
C VAL A 34 11.29 1.28 8.83
N LYS A 35 11.84 2.49 8.65
CA LYS A 35 11.84 3.52 9.68
C LYS A 35 10.42 3.95 10.04
N PHE A 36 9.58 4.26 9.05
CA PHE A 36 8.17 4.64 9.25
C PHE A 36 7.41 3.62 10.08
N PHE A 37 7.48 2.32 9.73
CA PHE A 37 6.74 1.29 10.49
C PHE A 37 7.29 1.08 11.91
N ARG A 38 8.56 1.39 12.16
CA ARG A 38 9.15 1.38 13.50
C ARG A 38 8.65 2.56 14.33
N GLU A 39 8.70 3.76 13.77
CA GLU A 39 8.19 4.98 14.42
C GLU A 39 6.68 4.84 14.69
N PHE A 40 5.93 4.27 13.75
CA PHE A 40 4.51 4.01 13.93
C PHE A 40 4.24 3.05 15.10
N ASP A 41 4.99 1.97 15.21
CA ASP A 41 4.93 1.04 16.35
C ASP A 41 5.24 1.74 17.67
N GLU A 42 6.31 2.52 17.71
CA GLU A 42 6.73 3.30 18.89
C GLU A 42 5.65 4.29 19.33
N GLU A 43 5.00 4.99 18.39
CA GLU A 43 3.92 5.94 18.70
C GLU A 43 2.65 5.24 19.23
N ILE A 44 2.27 4.10 18.65
CA ILE A 44 1.13 3.32 19.15
C ILE A 44 1.39 2.82 20.59
N VAL A 45 2.61 2.36 20.88
CA VAL A 45 3.01 1.94 22.23
C VAL A 45 3.00 3.12 23.21
N LYS A 46 3.49 4.30 22.80
CA LYS A 46 3.47 5.52 23.64
C LYS A 46 2.06 5.95 24.03
N GLN A 47 1.06 5.72 23.18
CA GLN A 47 -0.35 6.01 23.47
C GLN A 47 -0.97 5.04 24.49
N GLY A 48 -0.16 4.16 25.11
CA GLY A 48 -0.61 3.19 26.11
C GLY A 48 -1.29 1.98 25.50
N SER A 49 -1.14 1.79 24.19
CA SER A 49 -1.74 0.69 23.48
C SER A 49 -0.78 -0.49 23.29
N TYR A 50 -1.33 -1.70 23.30
CA TYR A 50 -0.65 -2.94 22.92
C TYR A 50 -1.10 -3.43 21.53
N TYR A 51 -1.63 -2.54 20.70
CA TYR A 51 -2.11 -2.92 19.36
C TYR A 51 -0.94 -3.33 18.46
N ASP A 52 -1.16 -4.39 17.71
CA ASP A 52 -0.15 -4.95 16.82
C ASP A 52 -0.20 -4.23 15.45
N VAL A 53 0.83 -3.43 15.13
CA VAL A 53 0.97 -2.80 13.81
C VAL A 53 1.19 -3.82 12.69
N SER A 54 1.36 -5.11 13.00
CA SER A 54 1.51 -6.19 12.02
C SER A 54 0.35 -6.23 11.02
N TYR A 55 -0.89 -5.93 11.44
CA TYR A 55 -2.03 -5.88 10.53
C TYR A 55 -1.81 -4.88 9.40
N CYS A 56 -1.42 -3.65 9.74
CA CYS A 56 -1.14 -2.60 8.77
C CYS A 56 0.08 -2.96 7.90
N LYS A 57 1.12 -3.55 8.51
CA LYS A 57 2.34 -3.95 7.82
C LYS A 57 2.11 -5.06 6.80
N GLU A 58 1.33 -6.09 7.13
CA GLU A 58 1.00 -7.18 6.21
C GLU A 58 0.07 -6.71 5.08
N ALA A 59 -0.90 -5.84 5.38
CA ALA A 59 -1.74 -5.21 4.36
C ALA A 59 -0.88 -4.37 3.39
N PHE A 60 0.06 -3.57 3.90
CA PHE A 60 0.99 -2.79 3.07
C PHE A 60 1.87 -3.68 2.19
N LYS A 61 2.44 -4.76 2.75
CA LYS A 61 3.22 -5.73 1.96
C LYS A 61 2.40 -6.32 0.82
N THR A 62 1.12 -6.58 1.06
CA THR A 62 0.17 -7.11 0.06
C THR A 62 -0.09 -6.08 -1.04
N SER A 63 -0.26 -4.80 -0.71
CA SER A 63 -0.34 -3.71 -1.70
C SER A 63 0.92 -3.57 -2.55
N VAL A 64 2.12 -3.71 -1.97
CA VAL A 64 3.38 -3.68 -2.74
C VAL A 64 3.49 -4.85 -3.73
N LEU A 65 3.01 -6.04 -3.34
CA LEU A 65 2.93 -7.19 -4.26
C LEU A 65 1.93 -6.92 -5.40
N ALA A 66 0.81 -6.25 -5.13
CA ALA A 66 -0.14 -5.85 -6.15
C ALA A 66 0.45 -4.82 -7.13
N TYR A 67 1.20 -3.82 -6.64
CA TYR A 67 1.94 -2.89 -7.53
C TYR A 67 2.96 -3.60 -8.41
N HIS A 68 3.64 -4.62 -7.87
CA HIS A 68 4.57 -5.43 -8.65
C HIS A 68 3.85 -6.15 -9.80
N GLN A 69 2.65 -6.69 -9.55
CA GLN A 69 1.85 -7.33 -10.59
C GLN A 69 1.42 -6.35 -11.68
N GLU A 70 1.05 -5.12 -11.33
CA GLU A 70 0.74 -4.07 -12.32
C GLU A 70 1.95 -3.71 -13.17
N ALA A 71 3.14 -3.63 -12.57
CA ALA A 71 4.38 -3.42 -13.33
C ALA A 71 4.69 -4.59 -14.27
N VAL A 72 4.42 -5.84 -13.85
CA VAL A 72 4.56 -7.01 -14.71
C VAL A 72 3.58 -6.96 -15.89
N TRP A 73 2.35 -6.51 -15.67
CA TRP A 73 1.38 -6.32 -16.77
C TRP A 73 1.86 -5.26 -17.75
N ARG A 74 2.31 -4.11 -17.25
CA ARG A 74 2.88 -3.02 -18.07
C ARG A 74 4.04 -3.51 -18.94
N ASP A 75 5.03 -4.15 -18.34
CA ASP A 75 6.24 -4.57 -19.06
C ASP A 75 6.00 -5.70 -20.07
N LYS A 76 4.84 -6.34 -20.01
CA LYS A 76 4.39 -7.35 -20.97
C LYS A 76 3.38 -6.80 -21.99
N ASP A 77 3.09 -5.51 -21.96
CA ASP A 77 2.00 -4.87 -22.71
C ASP A 77 0.66 -5.63 -22.55
N TYR A 78 0.45 -6.21 -21.38
CA TYR A 78 -0.74 -7.00 -21.08
C TYR A 78 -1.84 -6.11 -20.50
N VAL A 79 -2.98 -6.08 -21.16
CA VAL A 79 -4.19 -5.41 -20.67
C VAL A 79 -5.11 -6.46 -20.04
N PRO A 80 -5.18 -6.56 -18.71
CA PRO A 80 -6.07 -7.51 -18.04
C PRO A 80 -7.54 -7.18 -18.30
N PRO A 81 -8.44 -8.19 -18.35
CA PRO A 81 -9.88 -7.96 -18.26
C PRO A 81 -10.25 -7.18 -16.99
N LEU A 82 -11.27 -6.33 -17.05
CA LEU A 82 -11.66 -5.45 -15.93
C LEU A 82 -11.81 -6.18 -14.59
N LYS A 83 -12.37 -7.41 -14.59
CA LYS A 83 -12.52 -8.20 -13.37
C LYS A 83 -11.16 -8.59 -12.76
N GLU A 84 -10.20 -9.01 -13.58
CA GLU A 84 -8.85 -9.33 -13.14
C GLU A 84 -8.13 -8.08 -12.65
N TYR A 85 -8.21 -7.00 -13.43
CA TYR A 85 -7.69 -5.70 -13.06
C TYR A 85 -8.19 -5.26 -11.70
N LEU A 86 -9.51 -5.25 -11.47
CA LEU A 86 -10.09 -4.78 -10.22
C LEU A 86 -9.73 -5.66 -9.02
N MET A 87 -9.48 -6.96 -9.20
CA MET A 87 -9.03 -7.80 -8.08
C MET A 87 -7.66 -7.37 -7.57
N ASN A 88 -6.71 -7.09 -8.46
CA ASN A 88 -5.38 -6.61 -8.08
C ASN A 88 -5.39 -5.11 -7.73
N GLY A 89 -6.08 -4.31 -8.54
CA GLY A 89 -6.18 -2.86 -8.43
C GLY A 89 -6.82 -2.39 -7.13
N SER A 90 -7.81 -3.14 -6.61
CA SER A 90 -8.40 -2.84 -5.30
C SER A 90 -7.34 -2.94 -4.19
N ILE A 91 -6.49 -3.96 -4.24
CA ILE A 91 -5.39 -4.16 -3.27
C ILE A 91 -4.31 -3.08 -3.44
N SER A 92 -3.99 -2.72 -4.69
CA SER A 92 -3.02 -1.68 -5.02
C SER A 92 -3.52 -0.26 -4.71
N SER A 93 -4.80 -0.08 -4.38
CA SER A 93 -5.35 1.22 -3.93
C SER A 93 -4.81 1.67 -2.57
N CYS A 94 -4.21 0.77 -1.78
CA CYS A 94 -3.76 0.99 -0.41
C CYS A 94 -4.86 1.43 0.58
N ALA A 95 -6.15 1.32 0.24
CA ALA A 95 -7.23 1.73 1.13
C ALA A 95 -7.27 0.92 2.43
N CYS A 96 -7.01 -0.39 2.39
CA CYS A 96 -6.96 -1.24 3.59
C CYS A 96 -5.84 -0.88 4.58
N PRO A 97 -4.55 -0.81 4.19
CA PRO A 97 -3.49 -0.41 5.13
C PRO A 97 -3.71 1.01 5.68
N LEU A 98 -4.25 1.95 4.88
CA LEU A 98 -4.62 3.27 5.37
C LEU A 98 -5.74 3.21 6.42
N GLY A 99 -6.83 2.50 6.13
CA GLY A 99 -7.93 2.33 7.09
C GLY A 99 -7.49 1.68 8.39
N LEU A 100 -6.65 0.64 8.33
CA LEU A 100 -6.06 0.00 9.50
C LEU A 100 -5.19 0.97 10.32
N SER A 101 -4.36 1.78 9.64
CA SER A 101 -3.53 2.77 10.33
C SER A 101 -4.37 3.83 11.05
N SER A 102 -5.47 4.27 10.46
CA SER A 102 -6.42 5.20 11.09
C SER A 102 -7.12 4.58 12.31
N ILE A 103 -7.57 3.33 12.19
CA ILE A 103 -8.17 2.59 13.32
C ILE A 103 -7.18 2.47 14.49
N LEU A 104 -5.91 2.17 14.19
CA LEU A 104 -4.85 2.11 15.20
C LEU A 104 -4.60 3.47 15.86
N GLY A 105 -4.47 4.53 15.06
CA GLY A 105 -4.19 5.89 15.55
C GLY A 105 -5.33 6.55 16.34
N MET A 106 -6.59 6.11 16.17
CA MET A 106 -7.72 6.63 16.95
C MET A 106 -7.76 6.11 18.41
N GLY A 107 -7.07 5.00 18.72
CA GLY A 107 -6.89 4.56 20.11
C GLY A 107 -8.18 4.21 20.88
N HIS A 108 -9.25 3.73 20.22
CA HIS A 108 -10.52 3.40 20.88
C HIS A 108 -10.51 2.04 21.61
N ALA A 109 -11.47 1.85 22.53
CA ALA A 109 -11.54 0.68 23.42
C ALA A 109 -11.54 -0.70 22.72
N ASP A 110 -12.02 -0.80 21.46
CA ASP A 110 -12.04 -2.04 20.67
C ASP A 110 -11.23 -1.95 19.36
N THR A 111 -10.09 -1.26 19.37
CA THR A 111 -9.22 -1.17 18.18
C THR A 111 -8.77 -2.55 17.69
N ILE A 112 -8.48 -3.51 18.58
CA ILE A 112 -8.09 -4.87 18.17
C ILE A 112 -9.24 -5.60 17.47
N GLY A 113 -10.46 -5.50 17.99
CA GLY A 113 -11.65 -6.08 17.36
C GLY A 113 -11.91 -5.46 15.99
N ALA A 114 -11.78 -4.14 15.87
CA ALA A 114 -11.90 -3.43 14.61
C ALA A 114 -10.83 -3.85 13.58
N CYS A 115 -9.55 -3.95 13.98
CA CYS A 115 -8.48 -4.44 13.11
C CYS A 115 -8.73 -5.90 12.66
N LYS A 116 -9.14 -6.78 13.59
CA LYS A 116 -9.48 -8.18 13.26
C LYS A 116 -10.68 -8.28 12.32
N TRP A 117 -11.68 -7.42 12.50
CA TRP A 117 -12.83 -7.35 11.61
C TRP A 117 -12.41 -6.87 10.21
N ALA A 118 -11.63 -5.79 10.12
CA ALA A 118 -11.15 -5.24 8.85
C ALA A 118 -10.24 -6.22 8.10
N ALA A 119 -9.33 -6.91 8.81
CA ALA A 119 -8.43 -7.91 8.25
C ALA A 119 -9.13 -9.17 7.71
N LYS A 120 -10.42 -9.39 8.02
CA LYS A 120 -11.24 -10.44 7.41
C LYS A 120 -11.86 -10.00 6.07
N GLU A 121 -11.52 -8.81 5.59
CA GLU A 121 -12.00 -8.24 4.33
C GLU A 121 -13.54 -8.31 4.19
N PRO A 122 -14.29 -7.71 5.12
CA PRO A 122 -15.75 -7.67 5.03
C PRO A 122 -16.17 -6.92 3.78
N LYS A 123 -17.40 -7.15 3.31
CA LYS A 123 -17.95 -6.52 2.09
C LYS A 123 -17.78 -4.99 2.06
N ALA A 124 -17.83 -4.33 3.22
CA ALA A 124 -17.61 -2.89 3.34
C ALA A 124 -16.16 -2.49 2.97
N VAL A 125 -15.15 -3.19 3.47
CA VAL A 125 -13.73 -2.95 3.15
C VAL A 125 -13.47 -3.22 1.67
N LEU A 126 -13.96 -4.36 1.15
CA LEU A 126 -13.81 -4.71 -0.27
C LEU A 126 -14.49 -3.69 -1.20
N ALA A 127 -15.63 -3.12 -0.79
CA ALA A 127 -16.29 -2.06 -1.54
C ALA A 127 -15.48 -0.76 -1.49
N ALA A 128 -14.94 -0.39 -0.33
CA ALA A 128 -14.10 0.79 -0.17
C ALA A 128 -12.83 0.73 -1.03
N GLU A 129 -12.14 -0.42 -1.06
CA GLU A 129 -10.97 -0.62 -1.91
C GLU A 129 -11.28 -0.49 -3.40
N LYS A 130 -12.39 -1.09 -3.85
CA LYS A 130 -12.85 -0.96 -5.24
C LYS A 130 -13.20 0.47 -5.59
N MET A 131 -13.93 1.17 -4.72
CA MET A 131 -14.28 2.57 -4.92
C MET A 131 -13.03 3.44 -4.97
N SER A 132 -12.09 3.24 -4.04
CA SER A 132 -10.81 3.95 -4.00
C SER A 132 -10.04 3.76 -5.31
N ARG A 133 -9.94 2.52 -5.81
CA ARG A 133 -9.32 2.23 -7.11
C ARG A 133 -10.00 2.98 -8.26
N ILE A 134 -11.32 2.85 -8.38
CA ILE A 134 -12.09 3.45 -9.49
C ILE A 134 -12.00 4.98 -9.47
N ILE A 135 -12.16 5.60 -8.30
CA ILE A 135 -12.05 7.05 -8.16
C ILE A 135 -10.64 7.50 -8.55
N ASN A 136 -9.60 6.81 -8.07
CA ASN A 136 -8.22 7.12 -8.42
C ASN A 136 -7.93 6.95 -9.92
N ASP A 137 -8.54 5.96 -10.60
CA ASP A 137 -8.42 5.80 -12.06
C ASP A 137 -9.09 6.91 -12.85
N ILE A 138 -10.32 7.29 -12.46
CA ILE A 138 -11.07 8.37 -13.15
C ILE A 138 -10.29 9.68 -13.04
N VAL A 139 -9.90 10.07 -11.83
CA VAL A 139 -9.13 11.30 -11.60
C VAL A 139 -7.75 11.21 -12.24
N GLY A 140 -7.07 10.06 -12.13
CA GLY A 140 -5.77 9.84 -12.74
C GLY A 140 -5.80 9.96 -14.26
N TYR A 141 -6.85 9.44 -14.91
CA TYR A 141 -7.05 9.56 -16.34
C TYR A 141 -7.21 11.01 -16.78
N GLU A 142 -8.05 11.78 -16.08
CA GLU A 142 -8.24 13.22 -16.34
C GLU A 142 -6.92 13.99 -16.24
N VAL A 143 -6.12 13.72 -15.21
CA VAL A 143 -4.83 14.43 -15.02
C VAL A 143 -3.79 14.00 -16.06
N CYS A 144 -3.69 12.71 -16.38
CA CYS A 144 -2.63 12.18 -17.26
C CYS A 144 -2.88 12.50 -18.74
N VAL A 145 -4.14 12.43 -19.20
CA VAL A 145 -4.48 12.68 -20.61
C VAL A 145 -4.51 14.17 -20.93
N VAL A 146 -4.89 15.03 -19.97
CA VAL A 146 -4.99 16.48 -20.20
C VAL A 146 -3.63 17.17 -20.13
N ASN A 147 -2.65 16.64 -19.37
CA ASN A 147 -1.39 17.34 -19.13
C ASN A 147 -0.16 16.75 -19.87
N ASP A 148 -0.30 15.66 -20.63
CA ASP A 148 0.81 15.03 -21.39
C ASP A 148 2.07 14.78 -20.52
N LEU A 149 1.87 14.53 -19.23
CA LEU A 149 2.95 14.32 -18.25
C LEU A 149 3.26 12.81 -18.14
N ASN A 150 4.55 12.49 -18.17
CA ASN A 150 5.09 11.14 -18.07
C ASN A 150 5.03 10.67 -16.59
N THR A 151 3.85 10.23 -16.15
CA THR A 151 3.48 10.30 -14.73
C THR A 151 3.48 8.94 -14.02
N ALA A 152 4.64 8.29 -13.91
CA ALA A 152 4.81 7.19 -12.95
C ALA A 152 4.87 7.68 -11.48
N TYR A 153 5.04 9.00 -11.26
CA TYR A 153 5.29 9.58 -9.93
C TYR A 153 4.04 10.07 -9.18
N TYR A 154 2.91 10.39 -9.85
CA TYR A 154 1.74 10.95 -9.15
C TYR A 154 0.77 9.92 -8.57
N VAL A 155 0.75 8.68 -9.09
CA VAL A 155 -0.17 7.64 -8.58
C VAL A 155 0.16 7.27 -7.13
N ILE A 156 1.42 7.42 -6.71
CA ILE A 156 1.83 7.21 -5.30
C ILE A 156 1.46 8.41 -4.42
N LEU A 157 1.46 9.63 -4.95
CA LEU A 157 1.18 10.86 -4.18
C LEU A 157 -0.32 11.10 -3.95
N PHE A 158 -1.20 10.70 -4.87
CA PHE A 158 -2.65 10.91 -4.69
C PHE A 158 -3.27 10.04 -3.59
N CYS A 159 -2.63 8.93 -3.21
CA CYS A 159 -3.08 8.13 -2.08
C CYS A 159 -2.82 8.82 -0.72
N SER A 160 -1.97 9.86 -0.67
CA SER A 160 -1.62 10.59 0.57
C SER A 160 -2.21 11.99 0.69
N THR A 161 -2.80 12.55 -0.38
CA THR A 161 -3.27 13.94 -0.40
C THR A 161 -4.80 14.11 -0.45
N CYS A 162 -5.55 13.02 -0.29
CA CYS A 162 -7.01 13.07 -0.16
C CYS A 162 -7.46 12.60 1.22
N TYR A 163 -6.96 13.23 2.29
CA TYR A 163 -7.63 13.38 3.59
C TYR A 163 -7.14 14.65 4.28
#